data_AF-A0A832N5M9-F1
#
_entry.id   AF-A0A832N5M9-F1
#
_cell.length_a   1.000
_cell.length_b   1.000
_cell.length_c   1.000
_cell.angle_alpha   90.00
_cell.angle_beta   90.00
_cell.angle_gamma   90.00
#
_symmetry.space_group_name_H-M   'P 1'
#
loop_
_entity.id
_entity.type
_entity.pdbx_description
1 polymer ?
#
loop_
_entity_poly.entity_id
_entity_poly.type
_entity_poly.pdbx_seq_one_letter_code
_entity_poly.pdbx_strand_id
1 'polypeptide(L)'
;MTGYFSSAAAFLIEAVFGLYMLIVLLRLMLQMVRADFHNPLSQFIVKATNPPLKPLRRLIPGIAGIDVASVVLLFLLQMAKLALIALSAGMMLSIVGLAVLSVAELVALVLNVYMISILI
;
A
#
# COMPACT_ATOMS: atom_id res chain seq x y z
N MET A 1 -17.93 -22.95 6.30
CA MET A 1 -18.82 -21.95 5.68
C MET A 1 -18.48 -20.60 6.26
N THR A 2 -17.67 -19.79 5.57
CA THR A 2 -17.45 -18.39 5.97
C THR A 2 -18.78 -17.65 5.90
N GLY A 3 -19.18 -16.97 6.97
CA GLY A 3 -20.44 -16.22 6.97
C GLY A 3 -20.42 -15.11 5.92
N TYR A 4 -21.54 -14.89 5.22
CA TYR A 4 -21.69 -13.86 4.18
C TYR A 4 -21.19 -12.47 4.63
N PHE A 5 -21.39 -12.15 5.90
CA PHE A 5 -20.90 -10.92 6.51
C PHE A 5 -19.37 -10.82 6.53
N SER A 6 -18.66 -11.90 6.87
CA SER A 6 -17.19 -11.95 6.90
C SER A 6 -16.60 -11.77 5.50
N SER A 7 -17.21 -12.40 4.48
CA SER A 7 -16.79 -12.20 3.09
C SER A 7 -17.02 -10.76 2.60
N ALA A 8 -18.14 -10.13 2.97
CA ALA A 8 -18.41 -8.74 2.61
C ALA A 8 -17.41 -7.78 3.30
N ALA A 9 -17.11 -8.02 4.58
CA ALA A 9 -16.11 -7.24 5.31
C ALA A 9 -14.70 -7.39 4.70
N ALA A 10 -14.28 -8.63 4.39
CA ALA A 10 -12.99 -8.89 3.77
C ALA A 10 -12.87 -8.20 2.39
N PHE A 11 -13.93 -8.21 1.58
CA PHE A 11 -13.96 -7.51 0.31
C PHE A 11 -13.77 -5.99 0.47
N LEU A 12 -14.48 -5.37 1.43
CA LEU A 12 -14.34 -3.94 1.69
C LEU A 12 -12.94 -3.58 2.19
N ILE A 13 -12.36 -4.41 3.07
CA ILE A 13 -10.98 -4.23 3.53
C ILE A 13 -10.02 -4.31 2.35
N GLU A 14 -10.14 -5.35 1.50
CA GLU A 14 -9.30 -5.53 0.33
C GLU A 14 -9.40 -4.33 -0.63
N ALA A 15 -10.62 -3.88 -0.93
CA ALA A 15 -10.84 -2.76 -1.85
C ALA A 15 -10.26 -1.45 -1.30
N VAL A 16 -10.56 -1.10 -0.04
CA VAL A 16 -10.12 0.18 0.56
C VAL A 16 -8.60 0.21 0.72
N PHE A 17 -8.01 -0.84 1.29
CA PHE A 17 -6.56 -0.90 1.46
C PHE A 17 -5.85 -1.01 0.11
N GLY A 18 -6.35 -1.84 -0.81
CA GLY A 18 -5.77 -2.02 -2.14
C GLY A 18 -5.73 -0.71 -2.93
N LEU A 19 -6.85 0.04 -2.96
CA LEU A 19 -6.91 1.35 -3.60
C LEU A 19 -5.95 2.35 -2.95
N TYR A 20 -5.88 2.39 -1.61
CA TYR A 20 -4.98 3.32 -0.94
C TYR A 20 -3.50 2.98 -1.15
N MET A 21 -3.14 1.68 -1.08
CA MET A 21 -1.79 1.20 -1.37
C MET A 21 -1.40 1.48 -2.83
N LEU A 22 -2.33 1.33 -3.77
CA LEU A 22 -2.11 1.75 -5.16
C LEU A 22 -1.72 3.23 -5.24
N ILE A 23 -2.45 4.13 -4.57
CA ILE A 23 -2.14 5.57 -4.56
C ILE A 23 -0.75 5.83 -3.94
N VAL A 24 -0.39 5.15 -2.85
CA VAL A 24 0.93 5.28 -2.21
C VAL A 24 2.04 4.74 -3.12
N LEU A 25 1.82 3.62 -3.81
CA LEU A 25 2.77 3.07 -4.77
C LEU A 25 2.94 3.98 -5.98
N LEU A 26 1.86 4.53 -6.51
CA LEU A 26 1.91 5.52 -7.60
C LEU A 26 2.72 6.74 -7.19
N ARG A 27 2.61 7.20 -5.94
CA ARG A 27 3.48 8.29 -5.43
C ARG A 27 4.96 7.94 -5.54
N LEU A 28 5.35 6.73 -5.14
CA LEU A 28 6.73 6.26 -5.26
C LEU A 28 7.17 6.23 -6.73
N MET A 29 6.32 5.72 -7.62
CA MET A 29 6.60 5.67 -9.05
C MET A 29 6.76 7.07 -9.66
N LEU A 30 5.87 8.02 -9.32
CA LEU A 30 5.96 9.41 -9.75
C LEU A 30 7.29 10.06 -9.33
N GLN A 31 7.77 9.76 -8.11
CA GLN A 31 9.07 10.24 -7.65
C GLN A 31 10.22 9.60 -8.44
N MET A 32 10.17 8.30 -8.71
CA MET A 32 11.21 7.59 -9.47
C MET A 32 11.35 8.10 -10.90
N VAL A 33 10.24 8.37 -11.58
CA VAL A 33 10.25 8.88 -12.96
C VAL A 33 10.41 10.41 -13.05
N ARG A 34 10.55 11.09 -11.91
CA ARG A 34 10.61 12.56 -11.82
C ARG A 34 9.43 13.23 -12.52
N ALA A 35 8.23 12.71 -12.28
CA ALA A 35 7.00 13.19 -12.92
C ALA A 35 6.75 14.66 -12.61
N ASP A 36 6.15 15.36 -13.58
CA ASP A 36 5.73 16.75 -13.37
C ASP A 36 4.53 16.81 -12.39
N PHE A 37 4.68 17.63 -11.35
CA PHE A 37 3.66 17.86 -10.32
C PHE A 37 2.62 18.92 -10.72
N HIS A 38 2.73 19.53 -11.89
CA HIS A 38 1.68 20.43 -12.40
C HIS A 38 0.41 19.69 -12.82
N ASN A 39 0.47 18.38 -13.10
CA ASN A 39 -0.69 17.57 -13.44
C ASN A 39 -1.64 17.41 -12.23
N PRO A 40 -2.95 17.70 -12.36
CA PRO A 40 -3.94 17.50 -11.30
C PRO A 40 -3.90 16.11 -10.64
N LEU A 41 -3.62 15.06 -11.41
CA LEU A 41 -3.51 13.69 -10.90
C LEU A 41 -2.30 13.52 -9.97
N SER A 42 -1.13 14.02 -10.38
CA SER A 42 0.07 14.04 -9.54
C SER A 42 -0.16 14.79 -8.23
N GLN A 43 -0.85 15.94 -8.29
CA GLN A 43 -1.20 16.71 -7.11
C GLN A 43 -2.16 15.96 -6.19
N PHE A 44 -3.17 15.29 -6.75
CA PHE A 44 -4.09 14.46 -5.98
C PHE A 44 -3.35 13.35 -5.22
N ILE A 45 -2.48 12.59 -5.92
CA ILE A 45 -1.69 11.51 -5.33
C ILE A 45 -0.82 12.02 -4.18
N VAL A 46 -0.12 13.14 -4.37
CA VAL A 46 0.71 13.75 -3.32
C VAL A 46 -0.13 14.23 -2.14
N LYS A 47 -1.28 14.88 -2.39
CA LYS A 47 -2.18 15.38 -1.34
C LYS A 47 -2.79 14.24 -0.54
N ALA A 48 -3.25 13.16 -1.18
CA ALA A 48 -3.89 12.02 -0.52
C ALA A 48 -2.92 11.21 0.38
N THR A 49 -1.64 11.20 0.03
CA THR A 49 -0.61 10.40 0.73
C THR A 49 0.20 11.23 1.74
N ASN A 50 0.19 12.56 1.64
CA ASN A 50 0.93 13.44 2.55
C ASN A 50 0.53 13.35 4.03
N PRO A 51 -0.75 13.20 4.42
CA PRO A 51 -1.14 13.17 5.83
C PRO A 51 -0.40 12.11 6.66
N PRO A 52 -0.33 10.83 6.26
CA PRO A 52 0.49 9.84 6.99
C PRO A 52 1.99 9.97 6.70
N LEU A 53 2.40 10.44 5.53
CA LEU A 53 3.83 10.52 5.21
C LEU A 53 4.56 11.67 5.93
N LYS A 54 3.87 12.77 6.26
CA LYS A 54 4.45 13.87 7.04
C LYS A 54 5.04 13.42 8.38
N PRO A 55 4.30 12.72 9.27
CA PRO A 55 4.86 12.22 10.52
C PRO A 55 5.90 11.13 10.29
N LEU A 56 5.69 10.20 9.35
CA LEU A 56 6.65 9.13 9.08
C LEU A 56 8.02 9.67 8.63
N ARG A 57 8.05 10.69 7.77
CA ARG A 57 9.30 11.33 7.32
C ARG A 57 10.05 12.10 8.41
N ARG A 58 9.41 12.42 9.53
CA ARG A 58 10.11 13.00 10.69
C ARG A 58 10.93 11.93 11.42
N LEU A 59 10.48 10.67 11.38
CA LEU A 59 11.14 9.54 12.02
C LEU A 59 12.11 8.83 11.09
N ILE A 60 11.77 8.75 9.81
CA ILE A 60 12.50 8.00 8.79
C ILE A 60 13.12 9.00 7.82
N PRO A 61 14.45 9.22 7.87
CA PRO A 61 15.12 10.06 6.89
C PRO A 61 15.03 9.41 5.49
N GLY A 62 14.91 10.24 4.46
CA GLY A 62 15.00 9.76 3.08
C GLY A 62 16.41 9.24 2.78
N ILE A 63 16.53 8.12 2.07
CA ILE A 63 17.81 7.49 1.73
C ILE A 63 17.96 7.51 0.19
N ALA A 64 19.08 8.02 -0.30
CA ALA A 64 19.47 7.95 -1.71
C ALA A 64 18.42 8.47 -2.72
N GLY A 65 17.63 9.48 -2.36
CA GLY A 65 16.56 10.02 -3.22
C GLY A 65 15.30 9.17 -3.29
N ILE A 66 15.22 8.05 -2.54
CA ILE A 66 14.04 7.20 -2.39
C ILE A 66 13.26 7.64 -1.16
N ASP A 67 11.94 7.72 -1.28
CA ASP A 67 11.04 8.00 -0.17
C ASP A 67 10.77 6.75 0.66
N VAL A 68 11.74 6.41 1.51
CA VAL A 68 11.69 5.25 2.42
C VAL A 68 10.42 5.28 3.29
N ALA A 69 9.94 6.47 3.67
CA ALA A 69 8.70 6.61 4.42
C ALA A 69 7.48 6.05 3.67
N SER A 70 7.43 6.17 2.34
CA SER A 70 6.37 5.58 1.51
C SER A 70 6.46 4.06 1.44
N VAL A 71 7.67 3.50 1.35
CA VAL A 71 7.88 2.04 1.40
C VAL A 71 7.43 1.48 2.75
N VAL A 72 7.81 2.14 3.85
CA VAL A 72 7.39 1.75 5.20
C VAL A 72 5.87 1.88 5.36
N LEU A 73 5.26 2.94 4.83
CA LEU A 73 3.81 3.10 4.85
C LEU A 73 3.10 1.95 4.11
N LEU A 74 3.57 1.57 2.91
CA LEU A 74 3.04 0.43 2.16
C LEU A 74 3.12 -0.86 2.97
N PHE A 75 4.27 -1.12 3.59
CA PHE A 75 4.48 -2.29 4.43
C PHE A 75 3.51 -2.34 5.62
N LEU A 76 3.36 -1.23 6.34
CA LEU A 76 2.43 -1.14 7.47
C LEU A 76 0.96 -1.28 7.05
N LEU A 77 0.58 -0.70 5.91
CA LEU A 77 -0.78 -0.85 5.35
C LEU A 77 -1.07 -2.29 4.95
N GLN A 78 -0.13 -2.97 4.30
CA GLN A 78 -0.28 -4.37 3.93
C GLN A 78 -0.39 -5.27 5.16
N MET A 79 0.39 -4.99 6.22
CA MET A 79 0.28 -5.65 7.52
C MET A 79 -1.09 -5.47 8.16
N ALA A 80 -1.58 -4.24 8.20
CA ALA A 80 -2.91 -3.97 8.72
C ALA A 80 -4.00 -4.68 7.89
N LYS A 81 -3.90 -4.66 6.56
CA LYS A 81 -4.85 -5.34 5.65
C LYS A 81 -4.93 -6.84 5.95
N LEU A 82 -3.79 -7.52 5.92
CA LEU A 82 -3.74 -8.97 6.14
C LEU A 82 -4.17 -9.36 7.55
N ALA A 83 -3.79 -8.58 8.57
CA ALA A 83 -4.22 -8.82 9.94
C ALA A 83 -5.75 -8.67 10.10
N LEU A 84 -6.36 -7.65 9.49
CA LEU A 84 -7.80 -7.43 9.55
C LEU A 84 -8.59 -8.54 8.81
N ILE A 85 -8.10 -8.99 7.65
CA ILE A 85 -8.70 -10.10 6.90
C ILE A 85 -8.57 -11.42 7.67
N ALA A 86 -7.40 -11.68 8.26
CA ALA A 86 -7.19 -12.87 9.08
C ALA A 86 -8.14 -12.88 10.29
N LEU A 87 -8.26 -11.74 10.97
CA LEU A 87 -9.16 -11.57 12.12
C LEU A 87 -10.63 -11.77 11.73
N SER A 88 -11.08 -11.25 10.59
CA SER A 88 -12.46 -11.42 10.12
C SER A 88 -12.78 -12.87 9.73
N ALA A 89 -11.77 -13.66 9.40
CA ALA A 89 -11.86 -15.09 9.15
C ALA A 89 -11.68 -15.95 10.42
N GLY A 90 -11.46 -15.34 11.60
CA GLY A 90 -11.17 -16.05 12.84
C GLY A 90 -9.81 -16.76 12.85
N MET A 91 -8.90 -16.36 11.96
CA MET A 91 -7.55 -16.90 11.86
C MET A 91 -6.58 -16.02 12.65
N MET A 92 -5.62 -16.65 13.32
CA MET A 92 -4.47 -15.95 13.91
C MET A 92 -3.24 -16.24 13.07
N LEU A 93 -2.71 -15.20 12.42
CA LEU A 93 -1.40 -15.29 11.76
C LEU A 93 -0.30 -14.88 12.73
N SER A 94 0.85 -15.56 12.64
CA SER A 94 2.06 -15.11 13.32
C SER A 94 2.55 -13.79 12.74
N ILE A 95 3.23 -12.98 13.56
CA ILE A 95 3.82 -11.70 13.11
C ILE A 95 4.82 -11.93 11.97
N VAL A 96 5.58 -13.03 12.03
CA VAL A 96 6.52 -13.42 10.98
C VAL A 96 5.77 -13.81 9.70
N GLY A 97 4.71 -14.60 9.82
CA GLY A 97 3.88 -15.01 8.68
C GLY A 97 3.22 -13.81 8.01
N LEU A 98 2.70 -12.86 8.81
CA LEU A 98 2.24 -11.57 8.33
C LEU A 98 3.37 -10.89 7.53
N ALA A 99 4.50 -10.57 8.17
CA ALA A 99 5.59 -9.84 7.53
C ALA A 99 6.03 -10.46 6.19
N VAL A 100 6.23 -11.78 6.14
CA VAL A 100 6.61 -12.49 4.91
C VAL A 100 5.52 -12.34 3.83
N LEU A 101 4.25 -12.54 4.18
CA LEU A 101 3.14 -12.38 3.24
C LEU A 101 3.00 -10.94 2.75
N SER A 102 3.24 -9.92 3.58
CA SER A 102 3.22 -8.55 3.07
C SER A 102 4.29 -8.26 2.06
N VAL A 103 5.50 -8.80 2.24
CA VAL A 103 6.54 -8.63 1.24
C VAL A 103 6.12 -9.28 -0.06
N ALA A 104 5.60 -10.51 -0.01
CA ALA A 104 5.12 -11.22 -1.19
C ALA A 104 4.00 -10.46 -1.92
N GLU A 105 2.99 -9.99 -1.18
CA GLU A 105 1.85 -9.24 -1.73
C GLU A 105 2.25 -7.86 -2.25
N LEU A 106 3.19 -7.16 -1.61
CA LEU A 106 3.70 -5.89 -2.10
C LEU A 106 4.52 -6.07 -3.38
N VAL A 107 5.32 -7.14 -3.46
CA VAL A 107 6.01 -7.51 -4.71
C VAL A 107 4.97 -7.80 -5.79
N ALA A 108 3.94 -8.58 -5.49
CA ALA A 108 2.86 -8.85 -6.43
C ALA A 108 2.14 -7.56 -6.86
N LEU A 109 1.85 -6.63 -5.95
CA LEU A 109 1.23 -5.33 -6.25
C LEU A 109 2.12 -4.52 -7.21
N VAL A 110 3.41 -4.44 -6.91
CA VAL A 110 4.40 -3.74 -7.74
C VAL A 110 4.41 -4.35 -9.15
N LEU A 111 4.54 -5.67 -9.25
CA LEU A 111 4.54 -6.38 -10.52
C LEU A 111 3.23 -6.17 -11.30
N ASN A 112 2.08 -6.25 -10.63
CA ASN A 112 0.78 -6.02 -11.24
C ASN A 112 0.66 -4.61 -11.80
N VAL A 113 1.07 -3.58 -11.04
CA VAL A 113 1.03 -2.20 -11.50
C VAL A 113 1.98 -1.98 -12.67
N TYR A 114 3.19 -2.55 -12.63
CA TYR A 114 4.12 -2.50 -13.76
C TYR A 114 3.57 -3.19 -15.00
N MET A 115 2.99 -4.38 -14.85
CA MET A 115 2.37 -5.09 -15.97
C MET A 115 1.25 -4.29 -16.63
N ILE A 116 0.35 -3.71 -15.82
CA ILE A 116 -0.73 -2.85 -16.32
C ILE A 116 -0.16 -1.62 -17.02
N SER A 117 0.88 -1.01 -16.44
CA SER A 117 1.52 0.20 -16.99
C SER A 117 2.31 -0.04 -18.29
N ILE A 118 2.72 -1.29 -18.56
CA ILE A 118 3.38 -1.67 -19.82
C ILE A 118 2.34 -1.97 -20.92
N LEU A 119 1.18 -2.48 -20.53
CA LEU A 119 0.14 -2.92 -21.45
C LEU A 119 -0.72 -1.76 -21.99
N ILE A 120 -0.85 -0.69 -21.23
CA ILE A 120 -1.62 0.53 -21.57
C ILE A 120 -0.66 1.60 -22.07
#